data_AF-A0A6L6C9V3-F1
#
_entry.id   AF-A0A6L6C9V3-F1
#
_cell.length_a   1.000
_cell.length_b   1.000
_cell.length_c   1.000
_cell.angle_alpha   90.00
_cell.angle_beta   90.00
_cell.angle_gamma   90.00
#
_symmetry.space_group_name_H-M   'P 1'
#
loop_
_entity.id
_entity.type
_entity.pdbx_description
1 polymer ?
#
loop_
_entity_poly.entity_id
_entity_poly.type
_entity_poly.pdbx_seq_one_letter_code
_entity_poly.pdbx_strand_id
1 'polypeptide(L)'
;MAMREECKHFQSRSYANGETARFCVLGAAPDQPFSCPDSCVMYERRFADVGWDHGTLVSPPTPTVPDSTAGSREDVLAAASEIVGAVAPQLFEERRAQLEVDKNKSRRRWKFWER
;
A
#
# COMPACT_ATOMS: atom_id res chain seq x y z
N MET A 1 -13.55 8.62 3.08
CA MET A 1 -14.28 9.22 1.94
C MET A 1 -13.56 8.95 0.62
N ALA A 2 -14.26 8.96 -0.53
CA ALA A 2 -13.57 8.92 -1.83
C ALA A 2 -12.60 10.11 -1.99
N MET A 3 -11.59 9.95 -2.85
CA MET A 3 -10.61 10.99 -3.17
C MET A 3 -11.31 12.27 -3.66
N ARG A 4 -10.95 13.43 -3.11
CA ARG A 4 -11.52 14.73 -3.48
C ARG A 4 -10.82 15.31 -4.70
N GLU A 5 -11.43 15.19 -5.89
CA GLU A 5 -10.85 15.63 -7.17
C GLU A 5 -10.81 17.16 -7.30
N GLU A 6 -11.65 17.87 -6.55
CA GLU A 6 -11.70 19.33 -6.50
C GLU A 6 -10.61 19.97 -5.62
N CYS A 7 -9.76 19.16 -4.98
CA CYS A 7 -8.64 19.63 -4.18
C CYS A 7 -7.46 20.09 -5.06
N LYS A 8 -6.83 21.20 -4.72
CA LYS A 8 -5.63 21.74 -5.40
C LYS A 8 -4.44 20.78 -5.41
N HIS A 9 -4.37 19.87 -4.44
CA HIS A 9 -3.30 18.89 -4.29
C HIS A 9 -3.61 17.53 -4.93
N PHE A 10 -4.76 17.40 -5.58
CA PHE A 10 -5.13 16.21 -6.34
C PHE A 10 -4.35 16.16 -7.67
N GLN A 11 -3.76 15.00 -7.97
CA GLN A 11 -3.15 14.72 -9.26
C GLN A 11 -3.59 13.35 -9.78
N SER A 12 -3.91 13.29 -11.08
CA SER A 12 -4.18 12.04 -11.80
C SER A 12 -3.12 11.83 -12.89
N ARG A 13 -2.54 10.64 -12.95
CA ARG A 13 -1.61 10.24 -14.00
C ARG A 13 -2.12 8.96 -14.67
N SER A 14 -2.36 9.04 -15.97
CA SER A 14 -2.67 7.87 -16.80
C SER A 14 -1.39 7.30 -17.40
N TYR A 15 -1.29 5.97 -17.42
CA TYR A 15 -0.15 5.23 -17.97
C TYR A 15 -0.53 4.56 -19.30
N ALA A 16 0.47 4.17 -20.08
CA ALA A 16 0.28 3.57 -21.41
C ALA A 16 -0.48 2.22 -21.38
N ASN A 17 -0.52 1.55 -20.23
CA ASN A 17 -1.27 0.33 -19.98
C ASN A 17 -2.78 0.57 -19.73
N GLY A 18 -3.23 1.83 -19.71
CA GLY A 18 -4.62 2.20 -19.43
C GLY A 18 -4.94 2.36 -17.94
N GLU A 19 -4.00 2.11 -17.04
CA GLU A 19 -4.18 2.38 -15.62
C GLU A 19 -4.11 3.88 -15.33
N THR A 20 -4.92 4.33 -14.37
CA THR A 20 -4.90 5.72 -13.90
C THR A 20 -4.64 5.73 -12.40
N ALA A 21 -3.50 6.29 -12.00
CA ALA A 21 -3.17 6.55 -10.62
C ALA A 21 -3.68 7.92 -10.20
N ARG A 22 -4.36 8.00 -9.06
CA ARG A 22 -4.86 9.24 -8.46
C ARG A 22 -4.20 9.44 -7.12
N PHE A 23 -3.57 10.56 -6.83
CA PHE A 23 -2.83 10.71 -5.58
C PHE A 23 -2.80 12.15 -5.08
N CYS A 24 -2.46 12.29 -3.80
CA CYS A 24 -2.27 13.59 -3.16
C CYS A 24 -0.79 13.94 -3.22
N VAL A 25 -0.45 15.05 -3.87
CA VAL A 25 0.96 15.49 -4.04
C VAL A 25 1.65 15.73 -2.69
N LEU A 26 0.88 16.04 -1.64
CA LEU A 26 1.39 16.26 -0.29
C LEU A 26 1.58 14.96 0.52
N GLY A 27 1.22 13.79 -0.01
CA GLY A 27 1.31 12.53 0.75
C GLY A 27 0.32 12.41 1.90
N ALA A 28 -0.60 13.36 2.09
CA ALA A 28 -1.49 13.45 3.25
C ALA A 28 -2.69 12.47 3.22
N ALA A 29 -2.89 11.76 2.10
CA ALA A 29 -3.92 10.75 1.99
C ALA A 29 -3.39 9.41 2.53
N PRO A 30 -4.03 8.79 3.54
CA PRO A 30 -3.53 7.59 4.21
C PRO A 30 -3.63 6.35 3.32
N ASP A 31 -4.67 6.28 2.47
CA ASP A 31 -4.94 5.15 1.57
C ASP A 31 -4.90 5.61 0.11
N GLN A 32 -3.86 6.35 -0.29
CA GLN A 32 -3.67 6.65 -1.72
C GLN A 32 -3.66 5.34 -2.53
N PRO A 33 -4.30 5.27 -3.72
CA PRO A 33 -5.00 6.31 -4.47
C PRO A 33 -6.50 6.53 -4.14
N PHE A 34 -7.04 5.82 -3.15
CA PHE A 34 -8.47 5.53 -3.05
C PHE A 34 -9.24 6.40 -2.05
N SER A 35 -8.57 7.03 -1.08
CA SER A 35 -9.28 7.77 -0.01
C SER A 35 -8.56 9.03 0.48
N CYS A 36 -9.32 10.11 0.65
CA CYS A 36 -8.91 11.26 1.45
C CYS A 36 -9.40 11.09 2.90
N PRO A 37 -8.66 11.62 3.90
CA PRO A 37 -9.13 11.65 5.28
C PRO A 37 -10.34 12.59 5.39
N ASP A 38 -11.29 12.24 6.27
CA ASP A 38 -12.58 12.94 6.37
C ASP A 38 -12.41 14.43 6.78
N SER A 39 -11.42 14.74 7.63
CA SER A 39 -11.05 16.09 8.07
C SER A 39 -9.66 16.50 7.59
N CYS A 40 -9.42 16.47 6.28
CA CYS A 40 -8.15 16.91 5.71
C CYS A 40 -7.89 18.41 5.96
N VAL A 41 -6.93 18.74 6.83
CA VAL A 41 -6.53 20.14 7.13
C VAL A 41 -5.82 20.83 5.97
N MET A 42 -5.24 20.05 5.05
CA MET A 42 -4.55 20.56 3.86
C MET A 42 -5.50 20.72 2.66
N TYR A 43 -6.80 20.53 2.85
CA TYR A 43 -7.76 20.65 1.76
C TYR A 43 -7.92 22.11 1.35
N GLU A 44 -7.56 22.40 0.11
CA GLU A 44 -7.78 23.68 -0.53
C GLU A 44 -8.56 23.43 -1.82
N ARG A 45 -9.77 24.00 -1.95
CA ARG A 45 -10.59 23.85 -3.15
C ARG A 45 -9.92 24.58 -4.31
N ARG A 46 -9.77 23.90 -5.44
CA ARG A 46 -9.28 24.50 -6.68
C ARG A 46 -10.41 25.27 -7.35
N PHE A 47 -10.21 26.58 -7.53
CA PHE A 47 -11.24 27.49 -8.09
C PHE A 47 -11.10 27.74 -9.59
N ALA A 48 -9.92 27.51 -10.18
CA ALA A 48 -9.70 27.71 -11.61
C ALA A 48 -8.63 26.76 -12.14
N ASP A 49 -8.90 26.16 -13.30
CA ASP A 49 -8.03 25.20 -13.99
C ASP A 49 -7.01 25.92 -14.88
N VAL A 50 -6.41 26.99 -14.36
CA VAL A 50 -5.54 27.86 -15.16
C VAL A 50 -4.22 27.13 -15.44
N GLY A 51 -3.95 26.85 -16.73
CA GLY A 51 -2.73 26.16 -17.18
C GLY A 51 -2.83 24.63 -17.24
N TRP A 52 -4.03 24.06 -17.15
CA TRP A 52 -4.25 22.62 -17.29
C TRP A 52 -4.82 22.30 -18.68
N ASP A 53 -4.15 21.43 -19.41
CA ASP A 53 -4.72 20.83 -20.62
C ASP A 53 -5.67 19.70 -20.21
N HIS A 54 -6.97 19.92 -20.42
CA HIS A 54 -7.97 18.88 -20.26
C HIS A 54 -7.95 17.98 -21.49
N GLY A 55 -7.50 16.74 -21.33
CA GLY A 55 -7.63 15.73 -22.38
C GLY A 55 -9.10 15.45 -22.72
N THR A 56 -9.39 15.05 -23.96
CA THR A 56 -10.75 14.71 -24.44
C THR A 56 -11.28 13.38 -23.89
N LEU A 57 -10.47 12.69 -23.10
CA LEU A 57 -10.80 11.42 -22.48
C LEU A 57 -11.71 11.66 -21.28
N VAL A 58 -13.02 11.74 -21.54
CA VAL A 58 -14.05 11.73 -20.50
C VAL A 58 -13.99 10.35 -19.84
N SER A 59 -13.31 10.27 -18.70
CA SER A 59 -13.34 9.08 -17.88
C SER A 59 -14.77 8.92 -17.35
N PRO A 60 -15.41 7.74 -17.49
CA PRO A 60 -16.71 7.52 -16.90
C PRO A 60 -16.63 7.79 -15.38
N PRO A 61 -17.74 8.24 -14.75
CA PRO A 61 -17.77 8.49 -13.33
C PRO A 61 -17.23 7.28 -12.58
N THR A 62 -16.36 7.54 -11.61
CA THR A 62 -15.76 6.49 -10.79
C THR A 62 -16.88 5.59 -10.25
N PRO A 63 -16.85 4.28 -10.51
CA PRO A 63 -17.88 3.40 -10.01
C PRO A 63 -17.92 3.51 -8.48
N THR A 64 -19.11 3.56 -7.92
CA THR A 64 -19.29 3.52 -6.47
C THR A 64 -18.66 2.24 -5.94
N VAL A 65 -17.91 2.35 -4.84
CA VAL A 65 -17.32 1.20 -4.16
C VAL A 65 -18.43 0.19 -3.91
N PRO A 66 -18.30 -1.07 -4.38
CA PRO A 66 -19.30 -2.08 -4.12
C PRO A 66 -19.38 -2.32 -2.61
N ASP A 67 -20.59 -2.54 -2.10
CA ASP A 67 -20.76 -3.02 -0.73
C ASP A 67 -20.03 -4.36 -0.60
N SER A 68 -18.94 -4.40 0.15
CA SER A 68 -18.22 -5.63 0.41
C SER A 68 -19.01 -6.47 1.42
N THR A 69 -19.17 -7.76 1.12
CA THR A 69 -19.67 -8.74 2.09
C THR A 69 -18.59 -9.21 3.07
N ALA A 70 -17.32 -8.95 2.74
CA ALA A 70 -16.23 -8.97 3.72
C ALA A 70 -16.51 -7.85 4.74
N GLY A 71 -16.28 -8.12 6.02
CA GLY A 71 -16.43 -7.16 7.11
C GLY A 71 -15.61 -5.88 6.89
N SER A 72 -15.57 -5.00 7.89
CA SER A 72 -14.79 -3.77 7.75
C SER A 72 -13.33 -4.08 7.38
N ARG A 73 -12.66 -3.15 6.69
CA ARG A 73 -11.26 -3.36 6.27
C ARG A 73 -10.38 -3.70 7.47
N GLU A 74 -10.68 -3.07 8.58
CA GLU A 74 -10.06 -3.24 9.88
C GLU A 74 -10.22 -4.68 10.37
N ASP A 75 -11.41 -5.28 10.23
CA ASP A 75 -11.67 -6.67 10.61
C ASP A 75 -10.84 -7.66 9.77
N VAL A 76 -10.77 -7.42 8.45
CA VAL A 76 -9.97 -8.27 7.55
C VAL A 76 -8.49 -8.21 7.90
N LEU A 77 -7.97 -7.01 8.16
CA LEU A 77 -6.58 -6.82 8.56
C LEU A 77 -6.28 -7.43 9.94
N ALA A 78 -7.22 -7.33 10.88
CA ALA A 78 -7.10 -7.96 12.19
C ALA A 78 -7.05 -9.49 12.08
N ALA A 79 -7.97 -10.09 11.31
CA ALA A 79 -7.99 -11.53 11.06
C ALA A 79 -6.69 -12.02 10.37
N ALA A 80 -6.20 -11.27 9.38
CA ALA A 80 -4.92 -11.59 8.75
C ALA A 80 -3.74 -11.51 9.73
N SER A 81 -3.73 -10.50 10.61
CA SER A 81 -2.70 -10.34 11.64
C SER A 81 -2.70 -11.49 12.63
N GLU A 82 -3.88 -11.99 13.02
CA GLU A 82 -4.02 -13.16 13.91
C GLU A 82 -3.40 -14.41 13.29
N ILE A 83 -3.72 -14.70 12.02
CA ILE A 83 -3.18 -15.86 11.29
C ILE A 83 -1.64 -15.79 11.23
N VAL A 84 -1.10 -14.63 10.86
CA VAL A 84 0.36 -14.44 10.79
C VAL A 84 0.97 -14.57 12.19
N GLY A 85 0.35 -14.01 13.22
CA GLY A 85 0.80 -14.08 14.61
C GLY A 85 0.83 -15.51 15.15
N ALA A 86 -0.10 -16.37 14.74
CA ALA A 86 -0.15 -17.78 15.13
C ALA A 86 1.00 -18.61 14.53
N VAL A 87 1.39 -18.33 13.28
CA VAL A 87 2.37 -19.14 12.54
C VAL A 87 3.81 -18.61 12.67
N ALA A 88 3.98 -17.28 12.75
CA ALA A 88 5.29 -16.65 12.72
C ALA A 88 6.29 -17.14 13.79
N PRO A 89 5.91 -17.36 15.07
CA PRO A 89 6.86 -17.81 16.09
C PRO A 89 7.53 -19.13 15.74
N GLN A 90 6.76 -20.11 15.25
CA GLN A 90 7.26 -21.44 14.87
C GLN A 90 8.26 -21.34 13.71
N LEU A 91 7.91 -20.59 12.65
CA LEU A 91 8.79 -20.38 11.50
C LEU A 91 10.11 -19.69 11.89
N PHE A 92 10.07 -18.75 12.85
CA PHE A 92 11.28 -18.10 13.33
C PHE A 92 12.18 -19.05 14.13
N GLU A 93 11.61 -19.94 14.94
CA GLU A 93 12.37 -20.94 15.68
C GLU A 93 13.04 -21.96 14.74
N GLU A 94 12.29 -22.47 13.77
CA GLU A 94 12.81 -23.37 12.73
C GLU A 94 13.96 -22.73 11.97
N ARG A 95 13.79 -21.48 11.52
CA ARG A 95 14.84 -20.74 10.81
C ARG A 95 16.08 -20.51 11.68
N ARG A 96 15.92 -20.17 12.96
CA ARG A 96 17.05 -20.03 13.89
C ARG A 96 17.82 -21.35 14.05
N ALA A 97 17.11 -22.47 14.20
CA ALA A 97 17.73 -23.79 14.31
C ALA A 97 18.54 -24.15 13.04
N GLN A 98 17.99 -23.88 11.85
CA GLN A 98 18.70 -24.10 10.58
C GLN A 98 19.98 -23.26 10.50
N LEU A 99 19.92 -21.98 10.86
CA LEU A 99 21.08 -21.09 10.84
C LEU A 99 22.19 -21.55 11.79
N GLU A 100 21.85 -22.04 12.98
CA GLU A 100 22.84 -22.60 13.92
C GLU A 100 23.51 -23.86 13.37
N VAL A 101 22.74 -24.75 12.73
CA VAL A 101 23.27 -25.94 12.07
C VAL A 101 24.24 -25.57 10.95
N ASP A 102 23.87 -24.62 10.10
CA ASP A 102 24.70 -24.17 8.98
C ASP A 102 25.96 -23.46 9.44
N LYS A 103 25.87 -22.64 10.50
CA LYS A 103 27.01 -22.00 11.14
C LYS A 103 27.97 -23.03 11.76
N ASN A 104 27.44 -24.09 12.38
CA ASN A 104 28.27 -25.15 12.92
C ASN A 104 28.96 -25.95 11.80
N LYS A 105 28.25 -26.26 10.71
CA LYS A 105 28.82 -26.90 9.52
C LYS A 105 29.91 -26.03 8.89
N SER A 106 29.69 -24.72 8.75
CA SER A 106 30.69 -23.81 8.17
C SER A 106 31.94 -23.72 9.05
N ARG A 107 31.79 -23.62 10.38
CA ARG A 107 32.92 -23.66 11.33
C ARG A 107 33.71 -24.96 11.25
N ARG A 108 33.04 -26.11 11.16
CA ARG A 108 33.70 -27.42 11.00
C ARG A 108 34.43 -27.53 9.67
N ARG A 109 33.81 -27.07 8.58
CA ARG A 109 34.46 -27.00 7.27
C ARG A 109 35.69 -26.12 7.35
N TRP A 110 35.61 -24.90 7.88
CA TRP A 110 36.77 -24.01 7.95
C TRP A 110 37.96 -24.63 8.73
N LYS A 111 37.70 -25.25 9.89
CA LYS A 111 38.72 -25.97 10.67
C LYS A 111 39.36 -27.16 9.96
N PHE A 112 38.67 -27.78 9.00
CA PHE A 112 39.23 -28.88 8.20
C PHE A 112 40.23 -28.38 7.16
N TRP A 113 40.09 -27.16 6.66
CA TRP A 113 40.98 -26.57 5.64
C TRP A 113 42.17 -25.79 6.25
N GLU A 114 42.19 -25.61 7.58
CA GLU A 114 43.26 -24.95 8.34
C GLU A 114 44.31 -25.94 8.88
N ARG A 115 44.09 -27.24 8.70
CA ARG A 115 45.02 -28.33 9.02
C ARG A 115 45.72 -28.82 7.75
#